data_AF-A0A3C0L706-F1
#
_entry.id   AF-A0A3C0L706-F1
#
_cell.length_a   1.000
_cell.length_b   1.000
_cell.length_c   1.000
_cell.angle_alpha   90.00
_cell.angle_beta   90.00
_cell.angle_gamma   90.00
#
_symmetry.space_group_name_H-M   'P 1'
#
loop_
_entity.id
_entity.type
_entity.pdbx_description
1 polymer ?
#
loop_
_entity_poly.entity_id
_entity_poly.type
_entity_poly.pdbx_seq_one_letter_code
_entity_poly.pdbx_strand_id
1 'polypeptide(L)' 'MSRLLERKDELGIAESRRYPVLEDIKIKCILCGKIFLFTASEQKWYKKQGFNPPKRCPNCIEQERVKGLRNW' A
#
# COMPACT_ATOMS: atom_id res chain seq x y z
N MET A 1 8.07 30.73 17.46
CA MET A 1 8.52 29.46 16.85
C MET A 1 8.96 28.55 17.99
N SER A 2 8.48 27.31 18.05
CA SER A 2 8.66 26.45 19.23
C SER A 2 10.13 26.03 19.43
N ARG A 3 10.60 26.04 20.68
CA ARG A 3 11.96 25.60 21.10
C ARG A 3 12.38 24.22 20.58
N LEU A 4 11.40 23.37 20.28
CA LEU A 4 11.57 22.05 19.68
C LEU A 4 12.11 22.09 18.25
N LEU A 5 11.87 23.17 17.50
CA LEU A 5 12.28 23.30 16.11
C LEU A 5 13.73 23.80 15.95
N GLU A 6 14.35 24.31 17.03
CA GLU A 6 15.66 24.97 17.00
C GLU A 6 16.83 24.00 17.30
N ARG A 7 16.58 22.80 17.84
CA ARG A 7 17.61 21.79 18.18
C ARG A 7 17.56 20.53 17.28
N LYS A 8 17.17 20.70 16.02
CA LYS A 8 17.02 19.57 15.08
C LYS A 8 18.35 18.86 14.78
N ASP A 9 19.44 19.62 14.74
CA ASP A 9 20.78 19.12 14.45
C ASP A 9 21.40 18.34 15.63
N GLU A 10 21.08 18.71 16.87
CA GLU A 10 21.55 18.00 18.09
C GLU A 10 20.87 16.64 18.29
N LEU A 11 19.63 16.47 17.79
CA LEU A 11 18.88 15.21 17.88
C LEU A 11 19.23 14.23 16.75
N GLY A 12 20.19 14.56 15.87
CA GLY A 12 20.59 13.68 14.76
C GLY A 12 19.47 13.40 13.75
N ILE A 13 18.42 14.22 13.72
CA ILE A 13 17.29 14.06 12.81
C ILE A 13 17.63 14.79 11.50
N ALA A 14 18.66 14.32 10.81
CA ALA A 14 19.08 14.87 9.52
C ALA A 14 18.07 14.61 8.39
N GLU A 15 17.00 13.84 8.66
CA GLU A 15 16.06 13.49 7.62
C GLU A 15 14.66 13.27 8.16
N SER A 16 13.80 14.27 7.92
CA SER A 16 12.36 14.13 8.04
C SER A 16 11.91 12.94 7.18
N ARG A 17 11.58 11.81 7.82
CA ARG A 17 10.91 10.61 7.27
C ARG A 17 10.77 10.66 5.74
N ARG A 18 11.74 10.15 4.97
CA ARG A 18 11.58 9.94 3.52
C ARG A 18 10.41 8.97 3.33
N TYR A 19 9.21 9.50 3.17
CA TYR A 19 8.06 8.70 2.82
C TYR A 19 8.04 8.61 1.30
N PRO A 20 8.12 7.39 0.71
CA PRO A 20 8.07 7.29 -0.74
C PRO A 20 6.74 7.85 -1.23
N VAL A 21 6.83 8.85 -2.12
CA VAL A 21 5.69 9.29 -2.92
C VAL A 21 5.41 8.13 -3.89
N LEU A 22 4.30 7.44 -3.66
CA LEU A 22 3.83 6.40 -4.56
C LEU A 22 2.75 7.00 -5.45
N GLU A 23 2.71 6.56 -6.70
CA GLU A 23 1.67 6.92 -7.66
C GLU A 23 0.67 5.78 -7.81
N ASP A 24 -0.52 6.07 -8.32
CA ASP A 24 -1.53 5.07 -8.56
C ASP A 24 -1.13 4.15 -9.73
N ILE A 25 -1.25 2.84 -9.53
CA ILE A 25 -0.86 1.84 -10.53
C ILE A 25 -2.10 1.10 -11.01
N LYS A 26 -2.21 0.88 -12.32
CA LYS A 26 -3.25 0.04 -12.92
C LYS A 26 -2.76 -1.40 -13.02
N ILE A 27 -3.45 -2.33 -12.38
CA ILE A 27 -3.10 -3.76 -12.38
C ILE A 27 -4.17 -4.56 -13.12
N LYS A 28 -3.75 -5.48 -14.00
CA LYS A 28 -4.65 -6.43 -14.67
C LYS A 28 -4.91 -7.62 -13.76
N CYS A 29 -6.17 -7.89 -13.44
CA CYS A 29 -6.58 -9.05 -12.65
C CYS A 29 -6.27 -10.36 -13.40
N ILE A 30 -5.58 -11.29 -12.75
CA ILE A 30 -5.23 -12.59 -13.34
C ILE A 30 -6.43 -13.52 -13.56
N LEU A 31 -7.55 -13.29 -12.85
CA LEU A 31 -8.75 -14.13 -12.95
C LEU A 31 -9.73 -13.63 -14.00
N CYS A 32 -10.16 -12.38 -13.91
CA CYS A 32 -11.19 -11.82 -14.79
C CYS A 32 -10.63 -10.92 -15.90
N GLY A 33 -9.32 -10.66 -15.93
CA GLY A 33 -8.67 -9.81 -16.93
C GLY A 33 -8.97 -8.31 -16.81
N LYS A 34 -9.86 -7.90 -15.89
CA LYS A 34 -10.21 -6.48 -15.68
C LYS A 34 -9.04 -5.71 -15.07
N ILE A 35 -8.86 -4.47 -15.52
CA ILE A 35 -7.90 -3.54 -14.92
C ILE A 35 -8.55 -2.91 -13.69
N PHE A 36 -7.83 -2.92 -12.56
CA PHE A 36 -8.24 -2.23 -11.34
C PHE A 36 -7.13 -1.29 -10.88
N LEU A 37 -7.50 -0.27 -10.11
CA LEU A 37 -6.57 0.71 -9.58
C LEU A 37 -5.99 0.20 -8.25
N PHE A 38 -4.67 0.26 -8.12
CA PHE A 38 -3.94 0.04 -6.88
C PHE A 38 -3.33 1.36 -6.46
N THR A 39 -4.05 2.06 -5.59
CA THR A 39 -3.76 3.44 -5.23
C THR A 39 -2.48 3.56 -4.42
N ALA A 40 -1.87 4.74 -4.43
CA ALA A 40 -0.70 5.05 -3.61
C ALA A 40 -0.93 4.74 -2.12
N SER A 41 -2.12 5.04 -1.61
CA SER A 41 -2.53 4.78 -0.22
C SER A 41 -2.60 3.29 0.09
N GLU A 42 -3.17 2.49 -0.81
CA GLU A 42 -3.21 1.03 -0.66
C GLU A 42 -1.81 0.44 -0.72
N GLN A 43 -0.96 0.89 -1.66
CA GLN A 43 0.43 0.44 -1.73
C GLN A 43 1.20 0.69 -0.43
N LYS A 44 0.99 1.86 0.20
CA LYS A 44 1.58 2.21 1.50
C LYS A 44 1.09 1.27 2.60
N TRP A 45 -0.21 0.99 2.63
CA TRP A 45 -0.80 0.07 3.59
C TRP A 45 -0.26 -1.36 3.41
N TYR A 46 -0.22 -1.87 2.18
CA TYR A 46 0.32 -3.20 1.86
C TYR A 46 1.78 -3.33 2.29
N LYS A 47 2.63 -2.33 1.97
CA LYS A 47 4.03 -2.30 2.41
C LYS A 47 4.17 -2.27 3.93
N LYS A 48 3.35 -1.48 4.64
CA LYS A 48 3.37 -1.40 6.12
C LYS A 48 3.02 -2.74 6.77
N GLN A 49 2.13 -3.51 6.16
CA GLN A 49 1.75 -4.84 6.63
C GLN A 49 2.72 -5.95 6.20
N GLY A 50 3.73 -5.65 5.37
CA GLY A 50 4.62 -6.65 4.79
C GLY A 50 3.96 -7.53 3.72
N PHE A 51 2.87 -7.05 3.10
CA PHE A 51 2.16 -7.77 2.05
C PHE A 51 2.68 -7.45 0.65
N ASN A 52 2.55 -8.43 -0.23
CA ASN A 52 2.83 -8.28 -1.66
C ASN A 52 1.64 -7.62 -2.38
N PRO A 53 1.89 -6.88 -3.48
CA PRO A 53 0.83 -6.29 -4.30
C PRO A 53 -0.24 -7.29 -4.73
N PRO A 54 -1.52 -6.88 -4.81
CA PRO A 54 -2.61 -7.77 -5.18
C PRO A 54 -2.52 -8.16 -6.67
N LYS A 55 -2.67 -9.46 -6.95
CA LYS A 55 -2.76 -9.99 -8.33
C LYS A 55 -4.20 -10.10 -8.84
N ARG A 56 -5.17 -10.05 -7.92
CA ARG A 56 -6.60 -10.22 -8.18
C ARG A 56 -7.33 -8.94 -7.79
N CYS A 57 -8.36 -8.56 -8.54
CA CYS A 57 -9.16 -7.39 -8.19
C CYS A 57 -10.05 -7.68 -6.96
N PRO A 58 -10.49 -6.64 -6.23
CA PRO A 58 -11.32 -6.80 -5.02
C PRO A 58 -12.59 -7.64 -5.25
N ASN A 59 -13.21 -7.49 -6.42
CA ASN A 59 -14.41 -8.24 -6.78
C ASN A 59 -14.14 -9.77 -6.85
N CYS A 60 -13.04 -10.18 -7.47
CA CYS A 60 -12.68 -11.61 -7.54
C CYS A 60 -12.28 -12.17 -6.18
N ILE A 61 -11.63 -11.37 -5.32
CA ILE A 61 -11.31 -11.76 -3.95
C ILE A 61 -12.60 -11.96 -3.14
N GLU A 62 -13.56 -11.05 -3.28
CA GLU A 62 -14.84 -11.15 -2.57
C GLU A 62 -15.68 -12.34 -3.06
N GLN A 63 -15.73 -12.57 -4.37
CA GLN A 63 -16.39 -13.74 -4.94
C GLN A 63 -15.81 -15.06 -4.44
N GLU A 64 -14.49 -15.14 -4.25
CA GLU A 64 -13.82 -16.31 -3.68
C GLU A 64 -14.17 -16.51 -2.21
N ARG A 65 -14.22 -15.42 -1.43
CA ARG A 65 -14.65 -15.46 -0.01
C ARG A 65 -16.08 -15.97 0.13
N VAL A 66 -17.01 -15.46 -0.68
CA VAL A 66 -18.42 -15.86 -0.66
C VAL A 66 -18.59 -17.33 -1.10
N LYS A 67 -17.79 -17.79 -2.06
CA LYS A 67 -17.87 -19.18 -2.57
C LYS A 67 -17.26 -20.23 -1.64
N GLY A 68 -16.61 -19.85 -0.53
CA GLY A 68 -16.14 -20.78 0.49
C GLY A 68 -15.00 -21.72 0.05
N LEU A 69 -14.42 -21.54 -1.14
CA LEU A 69 -13.34 -22.38 -1.66
C LEU A 69 -11.98 -21.95 -1.08
N ARG A 70 -11.80 -22.12 0.24
CA ARG A 70 -10.46 -22.10 0.84
C ARG A 70 -9.77 -23.43 0.53
N ASN A 71 -9.16 -23.53 -0.65
CA ASN A 71 -8.12 -24.53 -0.87
C ASN A 71 -6.80 -23.85 -0.54
N TRP A 72 -6.25 -24.27 0.61
CA TRP A 72 -5.05 -23.75 1.25
C TRP A 72 -3.81 -24.08 0.44
#